data_AF-A0A2V7PXK2-F1
#
_entry.id   AF-A0A2V7PXK2-F1
#
_cell.length_a   1.000
_cell.length_b   1.000
_cell.length_c   1.000
_cell.angle_alpha   90.00
_cell.angle_beta   90.00
_cell.angle_gamma   90.00
#
_symmetry.space_group_name_H-M   'P 1'
#
loop_
_entity.id
_entity.type
_entity.pdbx_description
1 polymer ?
#
loop_
_entity_poly.entity_id
_entity_poly.type
_entity_poly.pdbx_seq_one_letter_code
_entity_poly.pdbx_strand_id
1 'polypeptide(L)'
;MPLAELRSLVRTSGGAFHCKATSDARMRECNGSLVIGQEPEGQTLRVLIASIRDSGAVIVLSGHPTGAALERWVGSLTEEFGTPRRETGPGMQVSWEWIRRGQKLVVVERRDEVGRAGSVTLTDGPLLDGLGPFKRKGPDRSSGPPK
;
A
#
# COMPACT_ATOMS: atom_id res chain seq x y z
N MET A 1 2.04 9.34 7.89
CA MET A 1 3.14 9.50 6.93
C MET A 1 2.50 9.69 5.58
N PRO A 2 2.62 10.88 4.98
CA PRO A 2 2.24 11.13 3.60
C PRO A 2 2.92 10.14 2.64
N LEU A 3 2.24 9.69 1.58
CA LEU A 3 2.80 8.69 0.66
C LEU A 3 4.06 9.21 -0.06
N ALA A 4 4.10 10.51 -0.33
CA ALA A 4 5.29 11.16 -0.89
C ALA A 4 6.52 11.02 0.03
N GLU A 5 6.33 11.12 1.35
CA GLU A 5 7.39 10.92 2.34
C GLU A 5 7.89 9.47 2.31
N LEU A 6 6.97 8.49 2.28
CA LEU A 6 7.32 7.07 2.15
C LEU A 6 8.12 6.79 0.88
N ARG A 7 7.62 7.25 -0.28
CA ARG A 7 8.31 7.09 -1.56
C ARG A 7 9.68 7.75 -1.52
N SER A 8 9.79 8.93 -0.92
CA SER A 8 11.08 9.61 -0.76
C SER A 8 12.03 8.79 0.11
N LEU A 9 11.60 8.34 1.29
CA LEU A 9 12.38 7.52 2.21
C LEU A 9 12.86 6.22 1.55
N VAL A 10 11.99 5.52 0.81
CA VAL A 10 12.38 4.29 0.10
C VAL A 10 13.42 4.59 -0.98
N ARG A 11 13.25 5.67 -1.76
CA ARG A 11 14.24 6.05 -2.80
C ARG A 11 15.57 6.47 -2.20
N THR A 12 15.56 7.31 -1.16
CA THR A 12 16.79 7.79 -0.50
C THR A 12 17.52 6.68 0.24
N SER A 13 16.78 5.68 0.71
CA SER A 13 17.33 4.49 1.35
C SER A 13 17.77 3.42 0.34
N GLY A 14 17.72 3.70 -0.97
CA GLY A 14 17.93 2.74 -2.07
C GLY A 14 19.24 1.94 -2.06
N GLY A 15 20.18 2.24 -1.17
CA GLY A 15 21.41 1.46 -0.92
C GLY A 15 21.43 0.67 0.40
N ALA A 16 20.48 0.88 1.31
CA ALA A 16 20.41 0.22 2.62
C ALA A 16 19.52 -1.03 2.65
N PHE A 17 18.85 -1.35 1.53
CA PHE A 17 18.04 -2.55 1.42
C PHE A 17 18.85 -3.72 0.87
N HIS A 18 18.70 -4.89 1.50
CA HIS A 18 19.26 -6.13 1.01
C HIS A 18 18.34 -6.71 -0.06
N CYS A 19 18.81 -6.72 -1.31
CA CYS A 19 18.07 -7.23 -2.45
C CYS A 19 18.55 -8.62 -2.87
N LYS A 20 17.60 -9.50 -3.17
CA LYS A 20 17.85 -10.83 -3.75
C LYS A 20 17.04 -11.02 -5.03
N ALA A 21 17.61 -11.78 -5.96
CA ALA A 21 16.85 -12.33 -7.07
C ALA A 21 15.92 -13.43 -6.53
N THR A 22 14.75 -13.58 -7.15
CA THR A 22 13.86 -14.71 -6.86
C THR A 22 13.99 -15.76 -7.96
N SER A 23 13.20 -16.84 -7.89
CA SER A 23 13.14 -17.85 -8.95
C SER A 23 12.59 -17.30 -10.27
N ASP A 24 11.80 -16.22 -10.25
CA ASP A 24 11.38 -15.50 -11.46
C ASP A 24 12.40 -14.38 -11.76
N ALA A 25 13.07 -14.46 -12.91
CA ALA A 25 14.08 -13.48 -13.33
C ALA A 25 13.55 -12.05 -13.51
N ARG A 26 12.23 -11.88 -13.60
CA ARG A 26 11.56 -10.57 -13.67
C ARG A 26 11.33 -9.98 -12.29
N MET A 27 11.40 -10.78 -11.23
CA MET A 27 11.08 -10.34 -9.88
C MET A 27 12.35 -10.08 -9.06
N ARG A 28 12.34 -8.99 -8.30
CA ARG A 28 13.37 -8.67 -7.30
C ARG A 28 12.70 -8.36 -5.97
N GLU A 29 13.26 -8.94 -4.91
CA GLU A 29 12.80 -8.71 -3.55
C GLU A 29 13.91 -7.98 -2.77
N CYS A 30 13.57 -6.84 -2.17
CA CYS A 30 14.46 -6.08 -1.30
C CYS A 30 13.84 -5.98 0.08
N ASN A 31 14.64 -6.15 1.13
CA ASN A 31 14.19 -6.02 2.50
C ASN A 31 15.15 -5.14 3.31
N GLY A 32 14.64 -4.51 4.36
CA GLY A 32 15.45 -3.79 5.33
C GLY A 32 14.60 -3.06 6.35
N SER A 33 15.12 -1.95 6.87
CA SER A 33 14.43 -1.16 7.88
C SER A 33 14.49 0.32 7.56
N LEU A 34 13.42 1.03 7.89
CA LEU A 34 13.32 2.48 7.80
C LEU A 34 13.06 3.04 9.19
N VAL A 35 13.76 4.12 9.54
CA VAL A 35 13.43 4.91 10.72
C VAL A 35 12.55 6.06 10.28
N ILE A 36 11.38 6.20 10.90
CA ILE A 36 10.37 7.20 10.52
C ILE A 36 10.10 8.12 11.71
N GLY A 37 10.07 9.42 11.45
CA GLY A 37 9.97 10.49 12.45
C GLY A 37 11.33 11.14 12.77
N GLN A 38 11.33 12.46 13.01
CA GLN A 38 12.52 13.24 13.40
C GLN A 38 12.66 13.40 14.93
N GLU A 39 11.78 12.77 15.70
CA GLU A 39 11.75 12.82 17.17
C GLU A 39 12.71 11.76 17.80
N PRO A 40 13.14 11.93 19.06
CA PRO A 40 14.14 11.06 19.70
C PRO A 40 13.72 9.58 19.83
N GLU A 41 12.44 9.26 19.65
CA GLU A 41 11.88 7.90 19.61
C GLU A 41 11.56 7.46 18.18
N GLY A 42 12.50 7.66 17.25
CA GLY A 42 12.34 7.26 15.85
C GLY A 42 11.82 5.83 15.71
N GLN A 43 10.71 5.67 14.99
CA GLN A 43 10.06 4.37 14.85
C GLN A 43 10.73 3.57 13.74
N THR A 44 11.29 2.41 14.09
CA THR A 44 11.84 1.48 13.11
C THR A 44 10.72 0.62 12.51
N LEU A 45 10.50 0.76 11.21
CA LEU A 45 9.63 -0.11 10.42
C LEU A 45 10.46 -1.06 9.59
N ARG A 46 10.01 -2.31 9.47
CA ARG A 46 10.51 -3.26 8.48
C ARG A 46 9.90 -2.92 7.13
N VAL A 47 10.71 -3.03 6.08
CA VAL A 47 10.32 -2.80 4.71
C VAL A 47 10.59 -4.03 3.89
N LEU A 48 9.60 -4.42 3.09
CA LEU A 48 9.70 -5.41 2.03
C LEU A 48 9.26 -4.74 0.74
N ILE A 49 10.07 -4.86 -0.30
CA ILE A 49 9.79 -4.35 -1.64
C ILE A 49 9.88 -5.53 -2.59
N ALA A 50 8.77 -5.91 -3.19
CA ALA A 50 8.73 -6.85 -4.29
C ALA A 50 8.46 -6.07 -5.59
N SER A 51 9.41 -6.07 -6.51
CA SER A 51 9.26 -5.43 -7.82
C SER A 51 9.19 -6.48 -8.90
N ILE A 52 8.32 -6.25 -9.90
CA ILE A 52 8.17 -7.07 -11.09
C ILE A 52 8.53 -6.19 -12.28
N ARG A 53 9.51 -6.63 -13.05
CA ARG A 53 10.02 -5.92 -14.23
C ARG A 53 8.85 -5.50 -15.13
N ASP A 54 8.83 -4.21 -15.43
CA ASP A 54 7.88 -3.54 -16.33
C ASP A 54 6.39 -3.67 -15.94
N SER A 55 6.07 -4.16 -14.74
CA SER A 55 4.69 -4.48 -14.34
C SER A 55 4.21 -3.83 -13.05
N GLY A 56 5.09 -3.61 -12.07
CA GLY A 56 4.69 -2.95 -10.82
C GLY A 56 5.57 -3.29 -9.62
N ALA A 57 5.19 -2.76 -8.46
CA ALA A 57 5.83 -3.01 -7.19
C ALA A 57 4.81 -3.14 -6.06
N VAL A 58 5.11 -4.02 -5.11
CA VAL A 58 4.45 -4.12 -3.81
C VAL A 58 5.46 -3.67 -2.76
N ILE A 59 5.08 -2.68 -1.97
CA ILE A 59 5.85 -2.19 -0.83
C ILE A 59 5.05 -2.50 0.42
N VAL A 60 5.62 -3.27 1.33
CA VAL A 60 5.03 -3.56 2.64
C VAL A 60 5.89 -2.92 3.71
N LEU A 61 5.27 -2.11 4.53
CA LEU A 61 5.82 -1.61 5.78
C LEU A 61 5.15 -2.34 6.93
N SER A 62 5.93 -2.79 7.90
CA SER A 62 5.38 -3.41 9.11
C SER A 62 6.16 -3.00 10.35
N GLY A 63 5.45 -2.87 11.46
CA GLY A 63 6.04 -2.52 12.74
C GLY A 63 4.98 -2.41 13.83
N HIS A 64 5.33 -1.71 14.92
CA HIS A 64 4.45 -1.51 16.07
C HIS A 64 4.16 -0.02 16.26
N PRO A 65 3.44 0.64 15.33
CA PRO A 65 3.10 2.05 15.47
C PRO A 65 2.32 2.31 16.75
N THR A 66 2.63 3.44 17.39
CA THR A 66 1.76 3.96 18.44
C THR A 66 0.38 4.26 17.82
N GLY A 67 -0.68 4.22 18.64
CA GLY A 67 -2.04 4.52 18.15
C GLY A 67 -2.11 5.89 17.45
N ALA A 68 -1.46 6.90 18.04
CA ALA A 68 -1.39 8.25 17.47
C ALA A 68 -0.62 8.31 16.13
N ALA A 69 0.45 7.52 15.98
CA ALA A 69 1.17 7.44 14.71
C ALA A 69 0.28 6.82 13.62
N LEU A 70 -0.39 5.71 13.93
CA LEU A 70 -1.29 5.05 13.00
C LEU A 70 -2.48 5.93 12.60
N GLU A 71 -3.12 6.59 13.55
CA GLU A 71 -4.22 7.53 13.30
C GLU A 71 -3.78 8.68 12.38
N ARG A 72 -2.59 9.24 12.62
CA ARG A 72 -2.00 10.25 11.74
C ARG A 72 -1.75 9.72 10.33
N TRP A 73 -1.33 8.45 10.21
CA TRP A 73 -1.13 7.82 8.90
C TRP A 73 -2.46 7.68 8.16
N VAL A 74 -3.47 7.11 8.80
CA VAL A 74 -4.82 6.96 8.21
C VAL A 74 -5.40 8.34 7.84
N GLY A 75 -5.22 9.35 8.68
CA GLY A 75 -5.64 10.73 8.41
C GLY A 75 -4.99 11.30 7.15
N SER A 76 -3.65 11.32 7.07
CA SER A 76 -2.94 11.83 5.89
C SER A 76 -3.29 11.06 4.60
N LEU A 77 -3.46 9.74 4.70
CA LEU A 77 -3.84 8.91 3.56
C LEU A 77 -5.29 9.18 3.12
N THR A 78 -6.17 9.47 4.06
CA THR A 78 -7.56 9.85 3.76
C THR A 78 -7.61 11.20 3.05
N GLU A 79 -6.78 12.16 3.46
CA GLU A 79 -6.66 13.45 2.77
C GLU A 79 -6.14 13.29 1.33
N GLU A 80 -5.15 12.43 1.12
CA GLU A 80 -4.50 12.24 -0.19
C GLU A 80 -5.31 11.33 -1.13
N PHE A 81 -5.93 10.25 -0.63
CA PHE A 81 -6.61 9.22 -1.41
C PHE A 81 -8.13 9.25 -1.33
N GLY A 82 -8.71 10.07 -0.45
CA GLY A 82 -10.14 10.13 -0.18
C GLY A 82 -10.57 9.14 0.90
N THR A 83 -11.88 8.93 1.04
CA THR A 83 -12.44 8.06 2.09
C THR A 83 -12.05 6.60 1.87
N PRO A 84 -11.43 5.93 2.87
CA PRO A 84 -11.15 4.50 2.78
C PRO A 84 -12.41 3.66 2.86
N ARG A 85 -12.36 2.47 2.26
CA ARG A 85 -13.19 1.36 2.68
C ARG A 85 -12.62 0.82 4.00
N ARG A 86 -13.37 0.95 5.09
CA ARG A 86 -12.98 0.45 6.41
C ARG A 86 -13.65 -0.90 6.66
N GLU A 87 -12.88 -1.89 7.07
CA GLU A 87 -13.37 -3.23 7.41
C GLU A 87 -12.82 -3.70 8.75
N THR A 88 -13.69 -4.34 9.54
CA THR A 88 -13.29 -5.07 10.75
C THR A 88 -13.10 -6.53 10.38
N GLY A 89 -11.89 -7.03 10.53
CA GLY A 89 -11.54 -8.43 10.24
C GLY A 89 -11.74 -9.35 11.45
N PRO A 90 -11.45 -10.65 11.30
CA PRO A 90 -11.41 -11.56 12.45
C PRO A 90 -10.33 -11.16 13.45
N GLY A 91 -10.60 -11.36 14.73
CA GLY A 91 -9.76 -10.87 15.83
C GLY A 91 -9.90 -9.37 16.08
N MET A 92 -8.99 -8.77 16.84
CA MET A 92 -8.93 -7.30 17.04
C MET A 92 -8.23 -6.61 15.86
N GLN A 93 -8.63 -6.96 14.63
CA GLN A 93 -8.05 -6.45 13.39
C GLN A 93 -8.99 -5.45 12.71
N VAL A 94 -8.43 -4.30 12.29
CA VAL A 94 -9.12 -3.27 11.52
C VAL A 94 -8.28 -2.98 10.28
N SER A 95 -8.92 -2.76 9.14
CA SER A 95 -8.23 -2.36 7.91
C SER A 95 -8.90 -1.16 7.26
N TRP A 96 -8.07 -0.35 6.59
CA TRP A 96 -8.48 0.77 5.76
C TRP A 96 -7.89 0.56 4.36
N GLU A 97 -8.74 0.54 3.35
CA GLU A 97 -8.35 0.31 1.96
C GLU A 97 -8.70 1.50 1.07
N TRP A 98 -7.75 1.91 0.24
CA TRP A 98 -7.91 2.89 -0.82
C TRP A 98 -7.53 2.30 -2.16
N ILE A 99 -8.32 2.56 -3.20
CA ILE A 99 -7.99 2.24 -4.59
C ILE A 99 -8.12 3.50 -5.41
N ARG A 100 -7.01 3.99 -5.98
CA ARG A 100 -7.00 5.23 -6.77
C ARG A 100 -5.84 5.23 -7.75
N ARG A 101 -6.05 5.71 -8.99
CA ARG A 101 -4.99 5.93 -10.00
C ARG A 101 -4.08 4.71 -10.22
N GLY A 102 -4.65 3.50 -10.32
CA GLY A 102 -3.85 2.28 -10.51
C GLY A 102 -3.05 1.85 -9.28
N GLN A 103 -3.39 2.36 -8.10
CA GLN A 103 -2.74 2.06 -6.83
C GLN A 103 -3.75 1.52 -5.85
N LYS A 104 -3.32 0.52 -5.06
CA LYS A 104 -4.06 0.00 -3.92
C LYS A 104 -3.22 0.24 -2.67
N LEU A 105 -3.80 0.89 -1.69
CA LEU A 105 -3.19 1.11 -0.39
C LEU A 105 -4.05 0.42 0.67
N VAL A 106 -3.42 -0.36 1.54
CA VAL A 106 -4.08 -1.00 2.66
C VAL A 106 -3.30 -0.71 3.92
N VAL A 107 -3.97 -0.17 4.93
CA VAL A 107 -3.45 -0.08 6.30
C VAL A 107 -4.17 -1.14 7.12
N VAL A 108 -3.42 -1.95 7.87
CA VAL A 108 -3.96 -2.94 8.80
C VAL A 108 -3.47 -2.63 10.20
N GLU A 109 -4.38 -2.53 11.14
CA GLU A 109 -4.12 -2.54 12.58
C GLU A 109 -4.53 -3.88 13.13
N ARG A 110 -3.68 -4.48 13.96
CA ARG A 110 -4.03 -5.63 14.77
C ARG A 110 -3.52 -5.41 16.19
N ARG A 111 -4.35 -5.72 17.19
CA ARG A 111 -3.87 -5.85 18.57
C ARG A 111 -3.38 -7.27 18.82
N ASP A 112 -2.19 -7.40 19.38
CA ASP A 112 -1.60 -8.66 19.85
C ASP A 112 -1.06 -8.52 21.29
N GLU A 113 -0.40 -9.56 21.80
CA GLU A 113 0.16 -9.60 23.16
C GLU A 113 1.28 -8.57 23.39
N VAL A 114 1.94 -8.12 22.31
CA VAL A 114 3.07 -7.17 22.33
C VAL A 114 2.57 -5.72 22.20
N GLY A 115 1.34 -5.53 21.71
CA GLY A 115 0.67 -4.24 21.65
C GLY A 115 -0.13 -4.05 20.36
N ARG A 116 -0.05 -2.85 19.77
CA ARG A 116 -0.62 -2.59 18.45
C ARG A 116 0.43 -2.90 17.37
N ALA A 117 0.20 -3.95 16.62
CA ALA A 117 0.90 -4.21 15.37
C ALA A 117 0.20 -3.46 14.23
N GLY A 118 0.98 -2.86 13.35
CA GLY A 118 0.49 -2.11 12.21
C GLY A 118 1.28 -2.44 10.95
N SER A 119 0.58 -2.60 9.84
CA SER A 119 1.20 -2.71 8.54
C SER A 119 0.54 -1.78 7.52
N VAL A 120 1.35 -1.33 6.57
CA VAL A 120 0.91 -0.54 5.42
C VAL A 120 1.42 -1.23 4.17
N THR A 121 0.52 -1.60 3.28
CA THR A 121 0.83 -2.20 2.00
C THR A 121 0.45 -1.24 0.90
N LEU A 122 1.41 -0.87 0.06
CA LEU A 122 1.21 -0.16 -1.19
C LEU A 122 1.46 -1.12 -2.34
N THR A 123 0.46 -1.29 -3.20
CA THR A 123 0.59 -1.93 -4.49
C THR A 123 0.48 -0.86 -5.57
N ASP A 124 1.48 -0.77 -6.44
CA ASP A 124 1.60 0.23 -7.49
C ASP A 124 1.91 -0.46 -8.82
N GLY A 125 1.07 -0.27 -9.85
CA GLY A 125 1.40 -0.67 -11.22
C GLY A 125 0.24 -1.16 -12.08
N PRO A 126 0.51 -1.39 -13.38
CA PRO A 126 -0.46 -1.84 -14.39
C PRO A 126 -1.31 -3.05 -14.02
N LEU A 127 -0.84 -3.90 -13.10
CA LEU A 127 -1.59 -5.03 -12.55
C LEU A 127 -2.95 -4.63 -11.94
N LEU A 128 -3.12 -3.36 -11.57
CA LEU A 128 -4.36 -2.83 -11.00
C LEU A 128 -5.24 -2.07 -12.01
N ASP A 129 -4.77 -1.85 -13.24
CA ASP A 129 -5.53 -1.12 -14.28
C ASP A 129 -6.85 -1.82 -14.64
N GLY A 130 -6.97 -3.11 -14.35
CA GLY A 130 -8.18 -3.91 -14.56
C GLY A 130 -9.14 -4.00 -13.38
N LEU A 131 -8.81 -3.42 -12.21
CA LEU A 131 -9.62 -3.50 -10.98
C LEU A 131 -10.52 -2.28 -10.74
N GLY A 132 -10.46 -1.26 -11.60
CA GLY A 132 -11.43 -0.17 -11.58
C GLY A 132 -12.85 -0.69 -11.84
N PRO A 133 -13.91 0.04 -11.45
CA PRO A 133 -15.27 -0.37 -11.75
C PRO A 133 -15.39 -0.62 -13.24
N PHE A 134 -15.69 -1.86 -13.63
CA PHE A 134 -15.98 -2.21 -15.02
C PHE A 134 -17.08 -1.25 -15.48
N LYS A 135 -16.75 -0.31 -16.36
CA LYS A 135 -17.77 0.33 -17.20
C LYS A 135 -18.35 -0.82 -18.02
N ARG A 136 -19.48 -1.37 -17.56
CA ARG A 136 -20.31 -2.24 -18.37
C ARG A 136 -20.57 -1.44 -19.65
N LYS A 137 -19.95 -1.87 -20.74
CA LYS A 137 -20.32 -1.43 -22.08
C LYS A 137 -21.77 -1.87 -22.22
N GLY A 138 -22.70 -0.94 -21.97
CA GLY A 138 -24.12 -1.20 -22.19
C GLY A 138 -24.28 -1.67 -23.63
N PRO A 139 -25.15 -2.66 -23.90
CA PRO A 139 -25.40 -3.07 -25.27
C PRO A 139 -25.89 -1.84 -26.05
N ASP A 140 -25.19 -1.54 -27.12
CA ASP A 140 -25.53 -0.50 -28.08
C ASP A 140 -26.92 -0.80 -28.63
N ARG A 141 -27.93 -0.14 -28.05
CA ARG A 141 -29.32 -0.16 -28.50
C ARG A 141 -29.56 1.10 -29.33
N SER A 142 -29.06 1.07 -30.55
CA SER A 142 -29.48 1.94 -31.65
C SER A 142 -28.86 1.35 -32.92
N SER A 143 -29.58 1.03 -33.98
CA SER A 143 -30.94 1.34 -34.39
C SER A 143 -31.16 0.59 -35.71
N GLY A 144 -32.26 -0.17 -35.85
CA GLY A 144 -32.78 -0.47 -37.19
C GLY A 144 -33.54 0.74 -37.75
N PRO A 145 -34.23 0.64 -38.88
CA PRO A 145 -34.00 -0.16 -40.11
C PRO A 145 -33.75 0.81 -41.30
N PRO A 146 -33.74 0.36 -42.58
CA PRO A 146 -34.98 0.55 -43.36
C PRO A 146 -35.25 -0.46 -44.50
N LYS A 147 -36.57 -0.61 -44.77
CA LYS A 147 -37.29 -1.05 -45.99
C LYS A 147 -36.93 -2.37 -46.67
#